data_AF-A0A357CS96-F1
#
_entry.id   AF-A0A357CS96-F1
#
_cell.length_a   1.000
_cell.length_b   1.000
_cell.length_c   1.000
_cell.angle_alpha   90.00
_cell.angle_beta   90.00
_cell.angle_gamma   90.00
#
_symmetry.space_group_name_H-M   'P 1'
#
loop_
_entity.id
_entity.type
_entity.pdbx_description
1 polymer ?
#
loop_
_entity_poly.entity_id
_entity_poly.type
_entity_poly.pdbx_seq_one_letter_code
_entity_poly.pdbx_strand_id
1 'polypeptide(L)'
;KDPLDPKTWDKTWAYLKELDKYIDYYPSGTGIAFREMGEGTRYILASHLGWDVNQRILGTIPAHFQAFFLENTTWVNDSHFACIPKGLDKAHKELALQLIAWLLKPEMQAFNYDNGYFYPGPAVKNVPLSMAPAESQANLSKAIRKDLEEAVTKYPSTTQLDAEALTLACEMWDRQVGAKTK
;
A
#
# COMPACT_ATOMS: atom_id res chain seq x y z
N LYS A 1 -0.36 -25.47 1.70
CA LYS A 1 1.03 -25.13 1.29
C LYS A 1 1.43 -23.86 2.01
N ASP A 2 2.71 -23.64 2.20
CA ASP A 2 3.21 -22.55 3.04
C ASP A 2 2.99 -21.18 2.35
N PRO A 3 2.13 -20.30 2.89
CA PRO A 3 1.92 -18.98 2.31
C PRO A 3 3.17 -18.09 2.39
N LEU A 4 4.20 -18.45 3.17
CA LEU A 4 5.45 -17.70 3.29
C LEU A 4 6.58 -18.23 2.38
N ASP A 5 6.37 -19.35 1.66
CA ASP A 5 7.33 -19.86 0.68
C ASP A 5 6.79 -19.72 -0.76
N PRO A 6 7.31 -18.75 -1.54
CA PRO A 6 6.91 -18.53 -2.92
C PRO A 6 7.06 -19.76 -3.82
N LYS A 7 7.99 -20.67 -3.52
CA LYS A 7 8.18 -21.91 -4.31
C LYS A 7 6.97 -22.82 -4.25
N THR A 8 6.15 -22.69 -3.22
CA THR A 8 4.99 -23.56 -3.00
C THR A 8 3.70 -22.97 -3.59
N TRP A 9 3.73 -21.75 -4.13
CA TRP A 9 2.56 -21.04 -4.65
C TRP A 9 2.12 -21.47 -6.06
N ASP A 10 2.13 -22.77 -6.36
CA ASP A 10 1.87 -23.28 -7.72
C ASP A 10 0.58 -22.74 -8.33
N LYS A 11 -0.50 -22.66 -7.53
CA LYS A 11 -1.78 -22.13 -7.98
C LYS A 11 -1.72 -20.63 -8.28
N THR A 12 -1.00 -19.86 -7.44
CA THR A 12 -0.81 -18.42 -7.64
C THR A 12 -0.01 -18.16 -8.91
N TRP A 13 1.10 -18.86 -9.12
CA TRP A 13 1.92 -18.70 -10.32
C TRP A 13 1.16 -19.10 -11.58
N ALA A 14 0.40 -20.20 -11.54
CA ALA A 14 -0.44 -20.60 -12.66
C ALA A 14 -1.52 -19.55 -12.96
N TYR A 15 -2.16 -18.99 -11.91
CA TYR A 15 -3.17 -17.94 -12.06
C TYR A 15 -2.58 -16.66 -12.64
N LEU A 16 -1.43 -16.19 -12.14
CA LEU A 16 -0.77 -14.98 -12.64
C LEU A 16 -0.32 -15.12 -14.10
N LYS A 17 0.16 -16.31 -14.51
CA LYS A 17 0.47 -16.61 -15.91
C LYS A 17 -0.77 -16.61 -16.82
N GLU A 18 -1.90 -17.10 -16.31
CA GLU A 18 -3.15 -17.04 -17.07
C GLU A 18 -3.62 -15.60 -17.20
N LEU A 19 -3.61 -14.83 -16.10
CA LEU A 19 -4.00 -13.42 -16.08
C LEU A 19 -3.14 -12.56 -17.01
N ASP A 20 -1.83 -12.79 -17.05
CA ASP A 20 -0.88 -12.07 -17.90
C ASP A 20 -1.18 -12.18 -19.41
N LYS A 21 -1.95 -13.18 -19.85
CA LYS A 21 -2.43 -13.23 -21.24
C LYS A 21 -3.34 -12.06 -21.62
N TYR A 22 -3.97 -11.43 -20.63
CA TYR A 22 -4.93 -10.33 -20.78
C TYR A 22 -4.37 -8.99 -20.30
N ILE A 23 -3.10 -8.95 -19.89
CA ILE A 23 -2.41 -7.71 -19.51
C ILE A 23 -1.63 -7.21 -20.73
N ASP A 24 -1.87 -5.95 -21.11
CA ASP A 24 -1.16 -5.31 -22.22
C ASP A 24 0.30 -5.06 -21.86
N TYR A 25 0.52 -4.46 -20.69
CA TYR A 25 1.83 -4.19 -20.08
C TYR A 25 1.69 -3.91 -18.59
N TYR A 26 2.82 -4.00 -17.88
CA TYR A 26 2.98 -3.59 -16.49
C TYR A 26 3.59 -2.18 -16.44
N PRO A 27 2.87 -1.15 -15.95
CA PRO A 27 3.43 0.19 -15.81
C PRO A 27 4.65 0.20 -14.88
N SER A 28 5.62 1.09 -15.15
CA SER A 28 6.85 1.18 -14.34
C SER A 28 6.63 1.78 -12.94
N GLY A 29 5.39 2.15 -12.57
CA GLY A 29 5.07 2.64 -11.25
C GLY A 29 3.60 2.97 -11.04
N THR A 30 3.19 3.01 -9.78
CA THR A 30 1.80 3.21 -9.33
C THR A 30 1.19 4.51 -9.86
N GLY A 31 1.94 5.63 -9.82
CA GLY A 31 1.44 6.92 -10.30
C GLY A 31 1.10 6.94 -11.80
N ILE A 32 1.76 6.10 -12.60
CA ILE A 32 1.44 5.95 -14.02
C ILE A 32 0.11 5.19 -14.17
N ALA A 33 -0.05 4.08 -13.45
CA ALA A 33 -1.26 3.27 -13.49
C ALA A 33 -2.53 4.06 -13.10
N PHE A 34 -2.44 4.91 -12.07
CA PHE A 34 -3.56 5.76 -11.66
C PHE A 34 -3.86 6.89 -12.65
N ARG A 35 -2.84 7.51 -13.25
CA ARG A 35 -3.03 8.52 -14.29
C ARG A 35 -3.73 7.92 -15.51
N GLU A 36 -3.29 6.75 -15.97
CA GLU A 36 -3.94 6.04 -17.08
C GLU A 36 -5.40 5.68 -16.77
N MET A 37 -5.69 5.29 -15.52
CA MET A 37 -7.05 5.07 -15.08
C MET A 37 -7.88 6.37 -15.12
N GLY A 38 -7.32 7.49 -14.66
CA GLY A 38 -7.97 8.80 -14.71
C GLY A 38 -8.22 9.31 -16.14
N GLU A 39 -7.31 9.01 -17.06
CA GLU A 39 -7.41 9.35 -18.49
C GLU A 39 -8.34 8.39 -19.27
N GLY A 40 -8.78 7.30 -18.64
CA GLY A 40 -9.67 6.30 -19.24
C GLY A 40 -8.96 5.30 -20.16
N THR A 41 -7.62 5.25 -20.14
CA THR A 41 -6.81 4.27 -20.88
C THR A 41 -6.62 2.97 -20.11
N ARG A 42 -7.03 2.91 -18.84
CA ARG A 42 -7.02 1.71 -18.00
C ARG A 42 -8.36 1.48 -17.31
N TYR A 43 -8.96 0.31 -17.53
CA TYR A 43 -10.28 -0.04 -16.99
C TYR A 43 -10.25 -0.55 -15.54
N ILE A 44 -9.19 -1.28 -15.17
CA ILE A 44 -9.05 -1.90 -13.87
C ILE A 44 -7.57 -1.89 -13.45
N LEU A 45 -7.32 -1.71 -12.15
CA LEU A 45 -5.99 -1.83 -11.56
C LEU A 45 -6.12 -2.47 -10.17
N ALA A 46 -5.05 -3.15 -9.74
CA ALA A 46 -4.91 -3.58 -8.35
C ALA A 46 -4.37 -2.41 -7.51
N SER A 47 -4.98 -2.16 -6.35
CA SER A 47 -4.60 -1.08 -5.43
C SER A 47 -4.68 -1.55 -3.98
N HIS A 48 -4.05 -0.78 -3.08
CA HIS A 48 -4.38 -0.79 -1.66
C HIS A 48 -5.23 0.43 -1.27
N LEU A 49 -5.74 0.45 -0.04
CA LEU A 49 -6.69 1.46 0.44
C LEU A 49 -6.09 2.88 0.42
N GLY A 50 -4.86 3.04 0.92
CA GLY A 50 -4.13 4.32 0.89
C GLY A 50 -4.05 4.99 -0.49
N TRP A 51 -3.61 4.27 -1.53
CA TRP A 51 -3.56 4.82 -2.89
C TRP A 51 -4.95 5.15 -3.43
N ASP A 52 -5.97 4.30 -3.22
CA ASP A 52 -7.31 4.59 -3.71
C ASP A 52 -7.86 5.90 -3.11
N VAL A 53 -7.75 6.07 -1.80
CA VAL A 53 -8.19 7.28 -1.10
C VAL A 53 -7.36 8.50 -1.54
N ASN A 54 -6.04 8.36 -1.57
CA ASN A 54 -5.13 9.45 -1.91
C ASN A 54 -5.33 9.96 -3.34
N GLN A 55 -5.45 9.07 -4.32
CA GLN A 55 -5.58 9.45 -5.72
C GLN A 55 -6.93 10.11 -6.04
N ARG A 56 -7.97 9.83 -5.24
CA ARG A 56 -9.25 10.56 -5.29
C ARG A 56 -9.11 11.95 -4.69
N ILE A 57 -8.45 12.08 -3.55
CA ILE A 57 -8.20 13.38 -2.90
C ILE A 57 -7.39 14.30 -3.82
N LEU A 58 -6.35 13.75 -4.46
CA LEU A 58 -5.51 14.48 -5.42
C LEU A 58 -6.22 14.74 -6.76
N GLY A 59 -7.40 14.16 -7.00
CA GLY A 59 -8.13 14.29 -8.26
C GLY A 59 -7.49 13.57 -9.45
N THR A 60 -6.54 12.65 -9.21
CA THR A 60 -5.92 11.83 -10.26
C THR A 60 -6.91 10.83 -10.84
N ILE A 61 -7.79 10.27 -9.99
CA ILE A 61 -8.93 9.47 -10.45
C ILE A 61 -10.25 10.14 -10.06
N PRO A 62 -11.30 10.06 -10.90
CA PRO A 62 -12.60 10.61 -10.56
C PRO A 62 -13.24 9.96 -9.34
N ALA A 63 -13.89 10.76 -8.49
CA ALA A 63 -14.53 10.30 -7.26
C ALA A 63 -15.59 9.20 -7.47
N HIS A 64 -16.22 9.15 -8.64
CA HIS A 64 -17.27 8.18 -8.98
C HIS A 64 -16.74 6.79 -9.36
N PHE A 65 -15.43 6.61 -9.51
CA PHE A 65 -14.83 5.31 -9.82
C PHE A 65 -15.08 4.35 -8.65
N GLN A 66 -15.39 3.09 -8.94
CA GLN A 66 -15.74 2.13 -7.90
C GLN A 66 -14.53 1.29 -7.50
N ALA A 67 -14.53 0.85 -6.24
CA ALA A 67 -13.61 -0.17 -5.77
C ALA A 67 -14.44 -1.41 -5.44
N PHE A 68 -13.83 -2.58 -5.54
CA PHE A 68 -14.42 -3.82 -5.05
C PHE A 68 -13.32 -4.70 -4.48
N PHE A 69 -13.73 -5.64 -3.64
CA PHE A 69 -12.83 -6.56 -2.98
C PHE A 69 -13.12 -7.97 -3.45
N LEU A 70 -12.08 -8.75 -3.72
CA LEU A 70 -12.24 -10.15 -4.05
C LEU A 70 -12.69 -10.94 -2.82
N GLU A 71 -13.50 -11.97 -3.05
CA GLU A 71 -13.85 -12.91 -1.99
C GLU A 71 -12.57 -13.54 -1.40
N ASN A 72 -12.56 -13.75 -0.09
CA ASN A 72 -11.42 -14.29 0.65
C ASN A 72 -10.14 -13.43 0.56
N THR A 73 -10.28 -12.11 0.38
CA THR A 73 -9.15 -11.17 0.50
C THR A 73 -8.46 -11.35 1.86
N THR A 74 -7.12 -11.39 1.84
CA THR A 74 -6.26 -11.24 3.02
C THR A 74 -5.39 -10.02 2.80
N TRP A 75 -5.43 -9.08 3.74
CA TRP A 75 -4.58 -7.90 3.68
C TRP A 75 -3.12 -8.28 3.90
N VAL A 76 -2.25 -7.93 2.94
CA VAL A 76 -0.80 -7.93 3.17
C VAL A 76 -0.45 -6.53 3.64
N ASN A 77 -0.08 -6.41 4.91
CA ASN A 77 0.20 -5.11 5.50
C ASN A 77 1.54 -4.58 4.97
N ASP A 78 1.47 -3.47 4.23
CA ASP A 78 2.62 -2.65 3.87
C ASP A 78 2.81 -1.57 4.93
N SER A 79 4.03 -1.37 5.41
CA SER A 79 4.33 -0.47 6.52
C SER A 79 5.70 0.16 6.34
N HIS A 80 5.78 1.45 6.65
CA HIS A 80 7.05 2.17 6.63
C HIS A 80 7.70 2.10 8.01
N PHE A 81 8.96 1.70 8.05
CA PHE A 81 9.74 1.59 9.29
C PHE A 81 10.86 2.63 9.32
N ALA A 82 11.07 3.22 10.49
CA ALA A 82 12.28 4.00 10.73
C ALA A 82 13.47 3.06 10.90
N CYS A 83 14.50 3.25 10.08
CA CYS A 83 15.72 2.44 10.09
C CYS A 83 16.93 3.31 10.47
N ILE A 84 17.80 2.80 11.34
CA ILE A 84 19.07 3.44 11.70
C ILE A 84 20.19 2.74 10.93
N PRO A 85 20.94 3.44 10.05
CA PRO A 85 22.07 2.87 9.33
C PRO A 85 23.13 2.28 10.28
N LYS A 86 23.73 1.15 9.87
CA LYS A 86 24.89 0.59 10.56
C LYS A 86 26.09 1.53 10.42
N GLY A 87 26.96 1.53 11.42
CA GLY A 87 28.22 2.29 11.38
C GLY A 87 28.16 3.73 11.93
N LEU A 88 26.99 4.23 12.33
CA LEU A 88 26.91 5.53 13.00
C LEU A 88 27.66 5.53 14.35
N ASP A 89 28.32 6.64 14.66
CA ASP A 89 28.89 6.88 15.97
C ASP A 89 27.79 7.04 17.05
N LYS A 90 28.21 7.11 18.31
CA LYS A 90 27.28 7.19 19.45
C LYS A 90 26.37 8.42 19.39
N ALA A 91 26.92 9.59 19.06
CA ALA A 91 26.17 10.84 19.06
C ALA A 91 25.08 10.83 17.97
N HIS A 92 25.40 10.35 16.77
CA HIS A 92 24.44 10.27 15.67
C HIS A 92 23.35 9.21 15.94
N LYS A 93 23.68 8.10 16.60
CA LYS A 93 22.67 7.12 17.05
C LYS A 93 21.71 7.71 18.06
N GLU A 94 22.22 8.47 19.03
CA GLU A 94 21.40 9.13 20.04
C GLU A 94 20.44 10.15 19.40
N LEU A 95 20.93 10.95 18.45
CA LEU A 95 20.08 11.91 17.71
C LEU A 95 19.02 11.20 16.85
N ALA A 96 19.39 10.11 16.15
CA ALA A 96 18.44 9.33 15.36
C ALA A 96 17.32 8.74 16.23
N LEU A 97 17.65 8.21 17.41
CA LEU A 97 16.68 7.69 18.36
C LEU A 97 15.76 8.79 18.91
N GLN A 98 16.29 9.98 19.18
CA GLN A 98 15.49 11.14 19.60
C GLN A 98 14.49 11.57 18.51
N LEU A 99 14.94 11.60 17.25
CA LEU A 99 14.06 11.91 16.12
C LEU A 99 12.95 10.86 15.97
N ILE A 100 13.29 9.57 16.02
CA ILE A 100 12.30 8.48 15.95
C ILE A 100 11.29 8.59 17.10
N ALA A 101 11.76 8.81 18.32
CA ALA A 101 10.89 8.99 19.47
C ALA A 101 9.96 10.20 19.32
N TRP A 102 10.43 11.30 18.72
CA TRP A 102 9.61 12.45 18.42
C TRP A 102 8.56 12.18 17.32
N LEU A 103 8.94 11.51 16.22
CA LEU A 103 8.04 11.13 15.12
C LEU A 103 6.93 10.16 15.57
N LEU A 104 7.18 9.36 16.61
CA LEU A 104 6.21 8.42 17.18
C LEU A 104 5.26 9.06 18.21
N LYS A 105 5.37 10.37 18.48
CA LYS A 105 4.39 11.06 19.32
C LYS A 105 3.02 11.13 18.61
N PRO A 106 1.89 11.02 19.34
CA PRO A 106 0.55 11.11 18.77
C PRO A 106 0.33 12.32 17.85
N GLU A 107 0.83 13.49 18.24
CA GLU A 107 0.67 14.74 17.48
C GLU A 107 1.43 14.67 16.15
N MET A 108 2.60 14.03 16.13
CA MET A 108 3.37 13.85 14.90
C MET A 108 2.75 12.79 14.00
N GLN A 109 2.23 11.72 14.59
CA GLN A 109 1.53 10.66 13.86
C GLN A 109 0.23 11.14 13.22
N ALA A 110 -0.42 12.16 13.79
CA ALA A 110 -1.62 12.75 13.20
C ALA A 110 -1.37 13.37 11.80
N PHE A 111 -0.13 13.74 11.47
CA PHE A 111 0.22 14.18 10.12
C PHE A 111 0.19 13.04 9.08
N ASN A 112 0.22 11.77 9.48
CA ASN A 112 0.13 10.64 8.54
C ASN A 112 -1.27 10.48 7.92
N TYR A 113 -2.26 11.23 8.37
CA TYR A 113 -3.54 11.38 7.68
C TYR A 113 -3.44 12.23 6.40
N ASP A 114 -2.27 12.82 6.11
CA ASP A 114 -2.07 13.69 4.95
C ASP A 114 -2.54 13.03 3.65
N ASN A 115 -3.56 13.66 3.06
CA ASN A 115 -4.26 13.24 1.86
C ASN A 115 -4.55 11.72 1.82
N GLY A 116 -4.77 11.08 2.97
CA GLY A 116 -5.09 9.67 3.07
C GLY A 116 -4.02 8.69 2.55
N TYR A 117 -2.77 9.12 2.36
CA TYR A 117 -1.71 8.25 1.83
C TYR A 117 -1.51 6.98 2.67
N PHE A 118 -1.53 7.11 4.01
CA PHE A 118 -1.49 6.00 4.96
C PHE A 118 -2.86 5.60 5.49
N TYR A 119 -3.95 5.81 4.73
CA TYR A 119 -5.26 5.31 5.14
C TYR A 119 -5.19 3.78 5.42
N PRO A 120 -5.69 3.30 6.58
CA PRO A 120 -6.70 3.92 7.44
C PRO A 120 -6.18 4.88 8.53
N GLY A 121 -4.87 4.99 8.74
CA GLY A 121 -4.32 5.89 9.74
C GLY A 121 -2.91 5.53 10.23
N PRO A 122 -2.43 6.25 11.25
CA PRO A 122 -1.08 6.09 11.76
C PRO A 122 -0.84 4.77 12.49
N ALA A 123 0.44 4.42 12.64
CA ALA A 123 0.87 3.20 13.34
C ALA A 123 0.66 3.26 14.86
N VAL A 124 0.63 4.47 15.44
CA VAL A 124 0.43 4.67 16.87
C VAL A 124 -1.05 4.64 17.21
N LYS A 125 -1.41 3.85 18.22
CA LYS A 125 -2.79 3.72 18.71
C LYS A 125 -3.31 5.04 19.26
N ASN A 126 -4.63 5.19 19.24
CA ASN A 126 -5.35 6.32 19.85
C ASN A 126 -5.01 7.69 19.25
N VAL A 127 -4.66 7.74 17.96
CA VAL A 127 -4.51 8.97 17.20
C VAL A 127 -5.72 9.08 16.26
N PRO A 128 -6.87 9.62 16.70
CA PRO A 128 -8.05 9.76 15.85
C PRO A 128 -7.84 10.82 14.76
N LEU A 129 -8.64 10.74 13.68
CA LEU A 129 -8.64 11.74 12.59
C LEU A 129 -8.83 13.18 13.09
N SER A 130 -9.55 13.38 14.19
CA SER A 130 -9.74 14.72 14.80
C SER A 130 -8.45 15.38 15.29
N MET A 131 -7.36 14.64 15.46
CA MET A 131 -6.03 15.18 15.77
C MET A 131 -5.27 15.69 14.52
N ALA A 132 -5.69 15.29 13.32
CA ALA A 132 -5.02 15.66 12.08
C ALA A 132 -5.20 17.16 11.78
N PRO A 133 -4.34 17.76 10.93
CA PRO A 133 -4.59 19.10 10.41
C PRO A 133 -6.00 19.22 9.78
N ALA A 134 -6.63 20.38 9.93
CA ALA A 134 -8.01 20.60 9.48
C ALA A 134 -8.20 20.31 7.98
N GLU A 135 -7.18 20.60 7.17
CA GLU A 135 -7.16 20.27 5.75
C GLU A 135 -7.22 18.76 5.49
N SER A 136 -6.41 17.97 6.20
CA SER A 136 -6.42 16.50 6.08
C SER A 136 -7.78 15.92 6.48
N GLN A 137 -8.40 16.45 7.53
CA GLN A 137 -9.75 16.05 7.94
C GLN A 137 -10.78 16.30 6.83
N ALA A 138 -10.78 17.51 6.26
CA ALA A 138 -11.70 17.91 5.20
C ALA A 138 -11.49 17.15 3.89
N ASN A 139 -10.24 16.80 3.57
CA ASN A 139 -9.91 16.02 2.37
C ASN A 139 -10.35 14.57 2.52
N LEU A 140 -10.04 13.95 3.66
CA LEU A 140 -10.44 12.57 3.95
C LEU A 140 -11.96 12.42 4.03
N SER A 141 -12.68 13.35 4.64
CA SER A 141 -14.15 13.27 4.74
C SER A 141 -14.86 13.22 3.38
N LYS A 142 -14.22 13.71 2.31
CA LYS A 142 -14.76 13.68 0.94
C LYS A 142 -14.45 12.39 0.20
N ALA A 143 -13.43 11.64 0.62
CA ALA A 143 -12.91 10.48 -0.09
C ALA A 143 -13.14 9.15 0.64
N ILE A 144 -13.36 9.18 1.96
CA ILE A 144 -13.71 7.99 2.73
C ILE A 144 -15.07 7.46 2.27
N ARG A 145 -15.15 6.14 2.10
CA ARG A 145 -16.34 5.42 1.68
C ARG A 145 -16.59 4.25 2.62
N LYS A 146 -17.87 3.95 2.83
CA LYS A 146 -18.34 2.92 3.75
C LYS A 146 -17.75 1.53 3.45
N ASP A 147 -17.64 1.19 2.17
CA ASP A 147 -17.06 -0.08 1.70
C ASP A 147 -15.57 -0.20 2.05
N LEU A 148 -14.80 0.89 1.96
CA LEU A 148 -13.39 0.92 2.37
C LEU A 148 -13.25 0.75 3.88
N GLU A 149 -14.06 1.45 4.66
CA GLU A 149 -14.05 1.35 6.14
C GLU A 149 -14.42 -0.06 6.61
N GLU A 150 -15.45 -0.66 6.01
CA GLU A 150 -15.84 -2.05 6.29
C GLU A 150 -14.72 -3.02 5.93
N ALA A 151 -14.05 -2.82 4.79
CA ALA A 151 -12.98 -3.70 4.33
C ALA A 151 -11.76 -3.73 5.27
N VAL A 152 -11.45 -2.62 5.96
CA VAL A 152 -10.36 -2.54 6.94
C VAL A 152 -10.52 -3.58 8.06
N THR A 153 -11.76 -3.83 8.50
CA THR A 153 -12.03 -4.73 9.63
C THR A 153 -12.59 -6.09 9.22
N LYS A 154 -13.19 -6.18 8.02
CA LYS A 154 -13.82 -7.40 7.49
C LYS A 154 -12.81 -8.49 7.14
N TYR A 155 -11.68 -8.14 6.55
CA TYR A 155 -10.71 -9.11 6.04
C TYR A 155 -9.57 -9.34 7.03
N PRO A 156 -9.06 -10.58 7.17
CA PRO A 156 -7.88 -10.84 7.96
C PRO A 156 -6.66 -10.12 7.36
N SER A 157 -5.65 -9.87 8.19
CA SER A 157 -4.37 -9.31 7.73
C SER A 157 -3.20 -10.20 8.10
N THR A 158 -2.14 -10.12 7.30
CA THR A 158 -0.86 -10.78 7.50
C THR A 158 0.28 -9.79 7.29
N THR A 159 1.44 -10.11 7.84
CA THR A 159 2.68 -9.39 7.52
C THR A 159 3.18 -9.76 6.14
N GLN A 160 3.99 -8.88 5.57
CA GLN A 160 4.74 -9.14 4.34
C GLN A 160 5.71 -10.32 4.53
N LEU A 161 6.10 -10.94 3.42
CA LEU A 161 7.23 -11.86 3.36
C LEU A 161 8.50 -11.25 3.97
N ASP A 162 9.36 -12.11 4.51
CA ASP A 162 10.71 -11.68 4.85
C ASP A 162 11.51 -11.30 3.59
N ALA A 163 12.67 -10.69 3.79
CA ALA A 163 13.47 -10.15 2.68
C ALA A 163 13.91 -11.22 1.68
N GLU A 164 14.24 -12.44 2.12
CA GLU A 164 14.71 -13.52 1.25
C GLU A 164 13.55 -14.08 0.42
N ALA A 165 12.42 -14.36 1.06
CA ALA A 165 11.22 -14.83 0.40
C ALA A 165 10.64 -13.77 -0.55
N LEU A 166 10.62 -12.48 -0.18
CA LEU A 166 10.15 -11.41 -1.06
C LEU A 166 11.04 -11.27 -2.30
N THR A 167 12.36 -11.29 -2.13
CA THR A 167 13.32 -11.26 -3.24
C THR A 167 13.09 -12.43 -4.19
N LEU A 168 12.94 -13.63 -3.64
CA LEU A 168 12.63 -14.82 -4.42
C LEU A 168 11.30 -14.71 -5.17
N ALA A 169 10.26 -14.15 -4.53
CA ALA A 169 8.96 -13.93 -5.18
C ALA A 169 9.10 -12.97 -6.37
N CYS A 170 9.86 -11.87 -6.24
CA CYS A 170 10.17 -10.96 -7.33
C CYS A 170 10.94 -11.63 -8.47
N GLU A 171 12.00 -12.39 -8.16
CA GLU A 171 12.76 -13.15 -9.17
C GLU A 171 11.90 -14.19 -9.90
N MET A 172 10.97 -14.82 -9.19
CA MET A 172 10.02 -15.77 -9.78
C MET A 172 9.02 -15.04 -10.67
N TRP A 173 8.48 -13.89 -10.23
CA TRP A 173 7.62 -13.04 -11.04
C TRP A 173 8.31 -12.65 -12.35
N ASP A 174 9.54 -12.13 -12.29
CA ASP A 174 10.28 -11.70 -13.47
C ASP A 174 10.45 -12.85 -14.45
N ARG A 175 10.92 -14.02 -13.98
CA ARG A 175 11.15 -15.18 -14.86
C ARG A 175 9.90 -15.80 -15.45
N GLN A 176 8.77 -15.73 -14.73
CA GLN A 176 7.59 -16.52 -15.05
C GLN A 176 6.42 -15.72 -15.62
N VAL A 177 6.38 -14.41 -15.39
CA VAL A 177 5.25 -13.54 -15.70
C VAL A 177 5.74 -12.21 -16.29
N GLY A 178 6.53 -11.45 -15.54
CA GLY A 178 6.87 -10.06 -15.84
C GLY A 178 7.84 -9.84 -17.00
N ALA A 179 8.57 -10.87 -17.46
CA ALA A 179 9.57 -10.75 -18.53
C ALA A 179 9.00 -10.55 -19.95
N LYS A 180 7.70 -10.25 -20.12
CA LYS A 180 7.18 -9.85 -21.43
C LYS A 180 7.76 -8.49 -21.85
N THR A 181 8.89 -8.51 -22.54
CA THR A 181 9.14 -7.58 -23.64
C THR A 181 8.21 -7.98 -24.79
N LYS A 182 7.06 -7.32 -24.91
CA LYS A 182 6.33 -7.24 -26.18
C LYS A 182 6.88 -6.07 -26.99
#